data_AF-A0A2D1U247-F1
#
_entry.id   AF-A0A2D1U247-F1
#
_cell.length_a   1.000
_cell.length_b   1.000
_cell.length_c   1.000
_cell.angle_alpha   90.00
_cell.angle_beta   90.00
_cell.angle_gamma   90.00
#
_symmetry.space_group_name_H-M   'P 1'
#
loop_
_entity.id
_entity.type
_entity.pdbx_description
1 polymer ?
#
loop_
_entity_poly.entity_id
_entity_poly.type
_entity_poly.pdbx_seq_one_letter_code
_entity_poly.pdbx_strand_id
1 'polypeptide(L)'
;MKQLMPFIIIIIFFVIIGIFIITLYKYRLKRRIIDSGPLDETGLKFLTQLSKDNELLKWAIILMSAGIGLIALEFIPYNAEESPLPYGVEMIFIAGGFLVYHLIIRNQKDK
;
A
#
# COMPACT_ATOMS: atom_id res chain seq x y z
N MET A 1 -1.03 -11.63 23.68
CA MET A 1 0.02 -11.28 22.69
C MET A 1 0.91 -12.44 22.20
N LYS A 2 1.39 -13.38 23.03
CA LYS A 2 2.39 -14.40 22.62
C LYS A 2 1.94 -15.40 21.54
N GLN A 3 0.65 -15.73 21.46
CA GLN A 3 0.14 -16.67 20.46
C GLN A 3 -0.10 -16.06 19.07
N LEU A 4 -0.28 -14.74 18.95
CA LEU A 4 -0.54 -14.07 17.65
C LEU A 4 0.74 -13.63 16.93
N MET A 5 1.84 -13.41 17.67
CA MET A 5 3.15 -13.11 17.11
C MET A 5 3.60 -14.05 15.98
N PRO A 6 3.52 -15.40 16.12
CA PRO A 6 3.95 -16.30 15.05
C PRO A 6 3.11 -16.12 13.76
N PHE A 7 1.82 -15.87 13.86
CA PHE A 7 0.96 -15.63 12.69
C PHE A 7 1.32 -14.32 11.98
N ILE A 8 1.55 -13.25 12.73
CA ILE A 8 1.94 -11.95 12.17
C ILE A 8 3.29 -12.06 11.43
N ILE A 9 4.26 -12.78 12.01
CA ILE A 9 5.57 -13.00 11.40
C ILE A 9 5.43 -13.76 10.07
N ILE A 10 4.59 -14.80 10.02
CA ILE A 10 4.35 -15.58 8.80
C ILE A 10 3.73 -14.69 7.72
N ILE A 11 2.71 -13.88 8.06
CA ILE A 11 2.06 -12.98 7.10
C ILE A 11 3.07 -11.97 6.52
N ILE A 12 3.86 -11.32 7.37
CA ILE A 12 4.88 -10.35 6.94
C ILE A 12 5.91 -11.01 6.03
N PHE A 13 6.34 -12.23 6.35
CA PHE A 13 7.30 -12.98 5.54
C PHE A 13 6.78 -13.24 4.12
N PHE A 14 5.53 -13.69 3.98
CA PHE A 14 4.90 -13.89 2.67
C PHE A 14 4.73 -12.58 1.90
N VAL A 15 4.38 -11.47 2.57
CA VAL A 15 4.28 -10.15 1.93
C VAL A 15 5.63 -9.71 1.37
N ILE A 16 6.72 -9.86 2.13
CA ILE A 16 8.08 -9.50 1.69
C ILE A 16 8.49 -10.34 0.47
N ILE A 17 8.24 -11.66 0.50
CA ILE A 17 8.52 -12.54 -0.63
C ILE A 17 7.72 -12.12 -1.88
N GLY A 18 6.43 -11.82 -1.71
CA GLY A 18 5.58 -11.34 -2.81
C GLY A 18 6.12 -10.07 -3.44
N ILE A 19 6.48 -9.07 -2.62
CA ILE A 19 7.08 -7.81 -3.09
C ILE A 19 8.40 -8.09 -3.83
N PHE A 20 9.24 -8.98 -3.30
CA PHE A 20 10.51 -9.35 -3.91
C PHE A 20 10.32 -9.99 -5.29
N ILE A 21 9.40 -10.94 -5.42
CA ILE A 21 9.06 -11.58 -6.70
C ILE A 21 8.55 -10.54 -7.69
N ILE A 22 7.58 -9.69 -7.30
CA ILE A 22 7.03 -8.65 -8.17
C ILE A 22 8.13 -7.70 -8.66
N THR A 23 9.06 -7.33 -7.78
CA THR A 23 10.18 -6.44 -8.11
C THR A 23 11.13 -7.09 -9.11
N LEU A 24 11.47 -8.37 -8.92
CA LEU A 24 12.28 -9.12 -9.88
C LEU A 24 11.62 -9.23 -11.25
N TYR A 25 10.33 -9.53 -11.30
CA TYR A 25 9.58 -9.62 -12.56
C TYR A 25 9.48 -8.26 -13.25
N LYS A 26 9.22 -7.17 -12.51
CA LYS A 26 9.26 -5.80 -13.03
C LYS A 26 10.62 -5.49 -13.66
N TYR A 27 11.71 -5.85 -12.98
CA TYR A 27 13.07 -5.65 -13.51
C TYR A 27 13.31 -6.45 -14.79
N ARG A 28 12.99 -7.76 -14.80
CA ARG A 28 13.18 -8.61 -15.99
C ARG A 28 12.34 -8.13 -17.17
N LEU A 29 11.11 -7.67 -16.92
CA LEU A 29 10.22 -7.15 -17.95
C LEU A 29 10.78 -5.83 -18.52
N LYS A 30 11.20 -4.89 -17.67
CA LYS A 30 11.84 -3.64 -18.13
C LYS A 30 13.07 -3.92 -18.99
N ARG A 31 13.93 -4.85 -18.55
CA ARG A 31 15.13 -5.23 -19.29
C ARG A 31 14.80 -5.83 -20.65
N ARG A 32 13.83 -6.75 -20.71
CA ARG A 32 13.36 -7.33 -21.98
C ARG A 32 12.81 -6.27 -22.93
N ILE A 33 12.06 -5.29 -22.43
CA ILE A 33 11.50 -4.19 -23.24
C ILE A 33 12.61 -3.34 -23.86
N ILE A 34 13.66 -3.01 -23.09
CA ILE A 34 14.83 -2.26 -23.56
C ILE A 34 15.61 -3.08 -24.61
N ASP A 35 15.79 -4.38 -24.36
CA ASP A 35 16.53 -5.28 -25.26
C ASP A 35 15.77 -5.59 -26.57
N SER A 36 14.45 -5.39 -26.62
CA SER A 36 13.59 -5.74 -27.76
C SER A 36 13.59 -4.77 -28.96
N GLY A 37 14.43 -3.73 -28.95
CA GLY A 37 14.65 -2.83 -30.10
C GLY A 37 14.20 -1.38 -29.87
N PRO A 38 14.24 -0.53 -30.92
CA PRO A 38 13.92 0.90 -30.78
C PRO A 38 12.49 1.08 -30.31
N LEU A 39 12.35 1.61 -29.11
CA LEU A 39 11.06 1.95 -28.52
C LEU A 39 10.43 3.06 -29.35
N ASP A 40 9.33 2.75 -30.03
CA ASP A 40 8.48 3.75 -30.66
C ASP A 40 8.04 4.80 -29.62
N GLU A 41 7.71 6.02 -30.06
CA GLU A 41 7.28 7.12 -29.17
C GLU A 41 6.11 6.69 -28.26
N THR A 42 5.25 5.81 -28.77
CA THR A 42 4.13 5.19 -28.05
C THR A 42 4.62 4.31 -26.89
N GLY A 43 5.68 3.53 -27.08
CA GLY A 43 6.30 2.70 -26.04
C GLY A 43 6.99 3.53 -24.96
N LEU A 44 7.58 4.66 -25.35
CA LEU A 44 8.24 5.60 -24.42
C LEU A 44 7.22 6.33 -23.54
N LYS A 45 6.08 6.75 -24.10
CA LYS A 45 4.93 7.29 -23.35
C LYS A 45 4.34 6.27 -22.38
N PHE A 46 4.22 5.00 -22.80
CA PHE A 46 3.73 3.93 -21.92
C PHE A 46 4.66 3.70 -20.72
N LEU A 47 5.98 3.70 -20.93
CA LEU A 47 6.97 3.53 -19.86
C LEU A 47 6.97 4.70 -18.87
N THR A 48 6.80 5.93 -19.35
CA THR A 48 6.72 7.12 -18.47
C THR A 48 5.42 7.14 -17.67
N GLN A 49 4.31 6.67 -18.24
CA GLN A 49 3.04 6.55 -17.53
C GLN A 49 3.09 5.47 -16.43
N LEU A 50 3.84 4.38 -16.64
CA LEU A 50 4.10 3.37 -15.60
C LEU A 50 4.90 3.92 -14.40
N SER A 51 5.65 5.00 -14.60
CA SER A 51 6.49 5.64 -13.59
C SER A 51 5.83 6.86 -12.92
N LYS A 52 4.55 7.14 -13.19
CA LYS A 52 3.84 8.26 -12.55
C LYS A 52 3.58 7.92 -11.07
N ASP A 53 4.53 8.32 -10.22
CA ASP A 53 4.64 8.01 -8.78
C ASP A 53 3.55 8.68 -7.93
N ASN A 54 2.30 8.26 -8.09
CA ASN A 54 1.25 8.53 -7.10
C ASN A 54 1.36 7.58 -5.88
N GLU A 55 2.28 6.61 -5.90
CA GLU A 55 2.45 5.65 -4.82
C GLU A 55 2.93 6.29 -3.52
N LEU A 56 3.80 7.30 -3.56
CA LEU A 56 4.26 7.98 -2.35
C LEU A 56 3.10 8.68 -1.63
N LEU A 57 2.27 9.41 -2.39
CA LEU A 57 1.10 10.12 -1.86
C LEU A 57 0.07 9.15 -1.28
N LYS A 58 -0.14 8.00 -1.94
CA LYS A 58 -0.96 6.89 -1.42
C LYS A 58 -0.53 6.48 -0.03
N TRP A 59 0.74 6.11 0.10
CA TRP A 59 1.27 5.57 1.35
C TRP A 59 1.32 6.64 2.45
N ALA A 60 1.63 7.89 2.11
CA ALA A 60 1.58 9.00 3.07
C ALA A 60 0.19 9.19 3.69
N ILE A 61 -0.88 9.19 2.88
CA ILE A 61 -2.26 9.37 3.38
C ILE A 61 -2.69 8.17 4.24
N ILE A 62 -2.36 6.95 3.81
CA ILE A 62 -2.71 5.73 4.55
C ILE A 62 -1.98 5.70 5.90
N LEU A 63 -0.67 5.97 5.92
CA LEU A 63 0.13 5.97 7.15
C LEU A 63 -0.30 7.09 8.10
N MET A 64 -0.63 8.27 7.57
CA MET A 64 -1.19 9.35 8.38
C MET A 64 -2.51 8.92 9.03
N SER A 65 -3.40 8.30 8.26
CA SER A 65 -4.71 7.85 8.77
C SER A 65 -4.55 6.73 9.81
N ALA A 66 -3.67 5.76 9.56
CA ALA A 66 -3.31 4.71 10.51
C ALA A 66 -2.73 5.31 11.81
N GLY A 67 -1.83 6.27 11.71
CA GLY A 67 -1.28 6.97 12.89
C GLY A 67 -2.35 7.65 13.73
N ILE A 68 -3.37 8.25 13.10
CA ILE A 68 -4.53 8.82 13.81
C ILE A 68 -5.34 7.72 14.50
N GLY A 69 -5.55 6.58 13.83
CA GLY A 69 -6.21 5.42 14.42
C GLY A 69 -5.50 4.92 15.67
N LEU A 70 -4.18 4.79 15.62
CA LEU A 70 -3.36 4.37 16.76
C LEU A 70 -3.46 5.34 17.94
N ILE A 71 -3.45 6.65 17.67
CA ILE A 71 -3.66 7.67 18.72
C ILE A 71 -5.07 7.53 19.31
N ALA A 72 -6.08 7.26 18.48
CA ALA A 72 -7.45 7.08 18.95
C ALA A 72 -7.61 5.85 19.86
N LEU A 73 -6.80 4.80 19.66
CA LEU A 73 -6.84 3.60 20.52
C LEU A 73 -6.49 3.88 21.98
N GLU A 74 -5.62 4.85 22.26
CA GLU A 74 -5.26 5.23 23.64
C GLU A 74 -6.48 5.70 24.46
N PHE A 75 -7.51 6.23 23.79
CA PHE A 75 -8.72 6.73 24.46
C PHE A 75 -9.82 5.67 24.61
N ILE A 76 -9.58 4.43 24.17
CA ILE A 76 -10.56 3.34 24.22
C ILE A 76 -10.33 2.51 25.48
N PRO A 77 -11.34 2.37 26.38
CA PRO A 77 -11.21 1.61 27.63
C PRO A 77 -11.32 0.09 27.43
N TYR A 78 -10.90 -0.42 26.27
CA TYR A 78 -10.92 -1.84 25.93
C TYR A 78 -9.54 -2.27 25.48
N ASN A 79 -8.98 -3.27 26.15
CA ASN A 79 -7.74 -3.88 25.72
C ASN A 79 -7.96 -4.70 24.45
N ALA A 80 -6.99 -4.66 23.54
CA ALA A 80 -7.02 -5.45 22.31
C ALA A 80 -7.07 -6.98 22.56
N GLU A 81 -6.73 -7.44 23.76
CA GLU A 81 -6.84 -8.84 24.15
C GLU A 81 -8.27 -9.25 24.58
N GLU A 82 -9.07 -8.29 25.05
CA GLU A 82 -10.39 -8.54 25.64
C GLU A 82 -11.52 -8.27 24.64
N SER A 83 -11.28 -7.41 23.65
CA SER A 83 -12.29 -7.00 22.69
C SER A 83 -11.67 -6.83 21.30
N PRO A 84 -12.36 -7.24 20.23
CA PRO A 84 -11.94 -6.96 18.85
C PRO A 84 -12.12 -5.49 18.46
N LEU A 85 -12.71 -4.66 19.33
CA LEU A 85 -13.07 -3.26 19.06
C LEU A 85 -11.86 -2.39 18.67
N PRO A 86 -10.70 -2.43 19.35
CA PRO A 86 -9.52 -1.66 18.94
C PRO A 86 -9.05 -1.99 17.51
N TYR A 87 -9.03 -3.27 17.12
CA TYR A 87 -8.65 -3.66 15.76
C TYR A 87 -9.65 -3.16 14.70
N GLY A 88 -10.94 -3.17 15.04
CA GLY A 88 -11.99 -2.63 14.17
C GLY A 88 -11.84 -1.13 13.94
N VAL A 89 -11.58 -0.37 15.02
CA VAL A 89 -11.37 1.08 14.94
C VAL A 89 -10.16 1.39 14.06
N GLU A 90 -9.02 0.73 14.29
CA GLU A 90 -7.81 0.91 13.49
C GLU A 90 -8.06 0.61 12.00
N MET A 91 -8.75 -0.48 11.69
CA MET A 91 -9.09 -0.81 10.30
C MET A 91 -9.98 0.24 9.63
N ILE A 92 -10.90 0.87 10.36
CA ILE A 92 -11.74 1.97 9.83
C ILE A 92 -10.88 3.17 9.45
N PHE A 93 -9.90 3.55 10.28
CA PHE A 93 -8.99 4.66 9.98
C PHE A 93 -8.13 4.37 8.75
N ILE A 94 -7.56 3.16 8.66
CA ILE A 94 -6.79 2.74 7.48
C ILE A 94 -7.66 2.78 6.21
N ALA A 95 -8.87 2.22 6.28
CA ALA A 95 -9.83 2.24 5.16
C ALA A 95 -10.22 3.67 4.76
N GLY A 96 -10.37 4.57 5.73
CA GLY A 96 -10.58 6.00 5.50
C GLY A 96 -9.43 6.63 4.71
N GLY A 97 -8.18 6.32 5.04
CA GLY A 97 -7.02 6.77 4.29
C GLY A 97 -7.03 6.30 2.82
N PHE A 98 -7.39 5.03 2.57
CA PHE A 98 -7.56 4.52 1.21
C PHE A 98 -8.67 5.22 0.44
N LEU A 99 -9.83 5.47 1.08
CA LEU A 99 -10.95 6.18 0.48
C LEU A 99 -10.57 7.62 0.11
N VAL A 100 -9.93 8.35 1.02
CA VAL A 100 -9.46 9.72 0.76
C VAL A 100 -8.51 9.76 -0.41
N TYR A 101 -7.52 8.86 -0.45
CA TYR A 101 -6.60 8.76 -1.59
C TYR A 101 -7.33 8.45 -2.91
N HIS A 102 -8.30 7.54 -2.89
CA HIS A 102 -9.07 7.20 -4.07
C HIS A 102 -9.87 8.40 -4.61
N LEU A 103 -10.51 9.16 -3.72
CA LEU A 103 -11.23 10.39 -4.10
C LEU A 103 -10.29 11.44 -4.68
N ILE A 104 -9.08 11.60 -4.13
CA ILE A 104 -8.07 12.53 -4.66
C ILE A 104 -7.66 12.15 -6.09
N ILE A 105 -7.35 10.87 -6.36
CA ILE A 105 -6.99 10.44 -7.71
C ILE A 105 -8.16 10.61 -8.67
N ARG A 106 -9.37 10.22 -8.26
CA ARG A 106 -10.56 10.32 -9.10
C ARG A 106 -10.75 11.76 -9.59
N ASN A 107 -10.61 12.73 -8.68
CA ASN A 107 -10.71 14.15 -9.00
C ASN A 107 -9.57 14.68 -9.89
N GLN A 108 -8.41 14.03 -9.90
CA GLN A 108 -7.30 14.37 -10.81
C GLN A 108 -7.45 13.75 -12.21
N LYS A 109 -8.27 12.71 -12.35
CA LYS A 109 -8.50 12.03 -13.64
C LYS A 109 -9.69 12.62 -14.41
N ASP A 110 -10.64 13.21 -13.71
CA ASP A 110 -11.80 13.93 -14.28
C ASP A 110 -11.49 15.42 -14.62
N LYS A 111 -10.25 15.88 -14.39
CA LYS A 111 -9.73 17.18 -14.83
C LYS A 111 -8.77 17.00 -16.00
#